data_AF-A0A954T124-F1
#
_entry.id   AF-A0A954T124-F1
#
_cell.length_a   1.000
_cell.length_b   1.000
_cell.length_c   1.000
_cell.angle_alpha   90.00
_cell.angle_beta   90.00
_cell.angle_gamma   90.00
#
_symmetry.space_group_name_H-M   'P 1'
#
loop_
_entity.id
_entity.type
_entity.pdbx_description
1 polymer ?
#
loop_
_entity_poly.entity_id
_entity_poly.type
_entity_poly.pdbx_seq_one_letter_code
_entity_poly.pdbx_strand_id
1 'polypeptide(L)' 'ANVRKLARGLNPGEGGAEIVTFETNSGGAVFSVGSICWPSSVLVDNTVSRITANVLRRFRDGTA' A
#
# COMPACT_ATOMS: atom_id res chain seq x y z
N ALA A 1 5.00 -17.24 1.01
CA ALA A 1 4.34 -16.36 0.04
C ALA A 1 5.03 -15.00 0.09
N ASN A 2 5.40 -14.42 -1.06
CA ASN A 2 6.19 -13.16 -1.10
C ASN A 2 5.33 -11.91 -0.85
N VAL A 3 4.12 -12.07 -0.29
CA VAL A 3 3.20 -10.98 0.04
C VAL A 3 3.38 -10.64 1.52
N ARG A 4 3.79 -9.41 1.81
CA ARG A 4 3.91 -8.88 3.16
C ARG A 4 2.75 -7.93 3.45
N LYS A 5 1.96 -8.26 4.47
CA LYS A 5 0.91 -7.38 5.01
C LYS A 5 1.52 -6.32 5.91
N LEU A 6 1.16 -5.06 5.66
CA LEU A 6 1.64 -3.89 6.39
C LEU A 6 0.59 -3.35 7.35
N ALA A 7 -0.67 -3.38 6.94
CA ALA A 7 -1.79 -2.92 7.76
C ALA A 7 -3.09 -3.62 7.35
N ARG A 8 -4.08 -3.57 8.24
CA ARG A 8 -5.44 -4.07 8.00
C ARG A 8 -6.45 -3.11 8.62
N GLY A 9 -7.61 -2.97 7.98
CA GLY A 9 -8.79 -2.35 8.57
C GLY A 9 -9.24 -3.07 9.86
N LEU A 10 -9.97 -2.35 10.70
CA LEU A 10 -10.42 -2.86 12.01
C LEU A 10 -11.91 -3.20 12.00
N ASN A 11 -12.47 -3.53 10.83
CA ASN A 11 -13.88 -3.91 10.76
C ASN A 11 -14.08 -5.28 11.44
N PRO A 12 -15.23 -5.52 12.09
CA PRO A 12 -15.50 -6.79 12.76
C PRO A 12 -15.33 -8.02 11.86
N GLY A 13 -15.02 -9.16 12.47
CA GLY A 13 -14.90 -10.45 11.76
C GLY A 13 -13.71 -10.51 10.81
N GLU A 14 -12.59 -9.90 11.16
CA GLU A 14 -11.39 -9.81 10.32
C GLU A 14 -11.63 -9.07 8.98
N GLY A 15 -12.70 -8.27 8.90
CA GLY A 15 -13.10 -7.55 7.71
C GLY A 15 -12.30 -6.27 7.47
N GLY A 16 -12.45 -5.72 6.26
CA GLY A 16 -11.80 -4.48 5.84
C GLY A 16 -10.65 -4.69 4.86
N ALA A 17 -10.07 -3.59 4.43
CA ALA A 17 -9.00 -3.58 3.45
C ALA A 17 -7.65 -4.02 4.07
N GLU A 18 -6.77 -4.58 3.24
CA GLU A 18 -5.39 -4.90 3.63
C GLU A 18 -4.42 -4.06 2.80
N ILE A 19 -3.46 -3.44 3.47
CA ILE A 19 -2.32 -2.82 2.80
C ILE A 19 -1.22 -3.86 2.74
N VAL A 20 -0.80 -4.22 1.52
CA VAL A 20 0.18 -5.26 1.26
C VAL A 20 1.26 -4.79 0.29
N THR A 21 2.43 -5.43 0.39
CA THR A 21 3.54 -5.31 -0.54
C THR A 21 3.92 -6.67 -1.09
N PHE A 22 4.40 -6.72 -2.32
CA PHE A 22 4.92 -7.92 -2.96
C PHE A 22 6.09 -7.57 -3.86
N GLU A 23 7.20 -8.27 -3.72
CA GLU A 23 8.36 -8.14 -4.59
C GLU A 23 8.38 -9.28 -5.62
N THR A 24 8.68 -8.93 -6.87
CA THR A 24 8.81 -9.90 -7.96
C THR A 24 10.25 -10.38 -8.07
N ASN A 25 10.44 -11.61 -8.55
CA ASN A 25 11.78 -12.16 -8.79
C ASN A 25 12.57 -11.39 -9.87
N SER A 26 11.89 -10.58 -10.69
CA SER A 26 12.50 -9.74 -11.72
C SER A 26 12.86 -8.33 -11.23
N GLY A 27 12.78 -8.07 -9.93
CA GLY A 27 13.13 -6.77 -9.32
C GLY A 27 12.01 -5.73 -9.36
N GLY A 28 10.79 -6.12 -9.71
CA GLY A 28 9.60 -5.27 -9.61
C GLY A 28 8.94 -5.36 -8.24
N ALA A 29 7.98 -4.47 -7.98
CA ALA A 29 7.21 -4.49 -6.75
C ALA A 29 5.76 -4.05 -6.96
N VAL A 30 4.86 -4.54 -6.11
CA VAL A 30 3.45 -4.17 -6.04
C VAL A 30 3.15 -3.63 -4.66
N PHE A 31 2.44 -2.51 -4.60
CA PHE A 31 1.81 -1.98 -3.41
C PHE A 31 0.30 -1.94 -3.63
N SER A 32 -0.46 -2.60 -2.77
CA SER A 32 -1.93 -2.66 -2.87
C SER A 32 -2.56 -2.28 -1.54
N VAL A 33 -3.58 -1.43 -1.59
CA VAL A 33 -4.24 -0.83 -0.41
C VAL A 33 -5.63 -1.39 -0.13
N GLY A 34 -6.22 -2.10 -1.10
CA GLY A 34 -7.52 -2.76 -0.95
C GLY A 34 -8.73 -1.84 -0.70
N SER A 35 -8.65 -0.55 -1.02
CA SER A 35 -9.73 0.43 -0.75
C SER A 35 -10.02 1.32 -1.96
N ILE A 36 -11.30 1.38 -2.37
CA ILE A 36 -11.77 2.23 -3.48
C ILE A 36 -11.66 3.72 -3.16
N CYS A 37 -11.75 4.10 -1.89
CA CYS A 37 -11.65 5.50 -1.49
C CYS A 37 -10.20 5.98 -1.36
N TRP A 38 -9.19 5.10 -1.46
CA TRP A 38 -7.80 5.51 -1.33
C TRP A 38 -7.40 6.62 -2.32
N PRO A 39 -7.69 6.52 -3.63
CA PRO A 39 -7.29 7.55 -4.60
C PRO A 39 -7.90 8.92 -4.32
N SER A 40 -9.16 8.99 -3.89
CA SER A 40 -9.78 10.27 -3.52
C SER A 40 -9.21 10.82 -2.21
N SER A 41 -8.89 9.95 -1.24
CA SER A 41 -8.25 10.34 0.01
C SER A 41 -6.82 10.88 -0.18
N VAL A 42 -6.09 10.50 -1.25
CA VAL A 42 -4.77 11.08 -1.57
C VAL A 42 -4.83 12.61 -1.70
N LEU A 43 -5.98 13.20 -2.04
CA LEU A 43 -6.09 14.65 -2.23
C LEU A 43 -6.37 15.43 -0.95
N VAL A 44 -6.88 14.75 0.08
CA VAL A 44 -7.47 15.41 1.27
C VAL A 44 -6.95 14.88 2.60
N ASP A 45 -6.28 13.72 2.61
CA ASP A 45 -5.70 13.11 3.79
C ASP A 45 -4.16 13.11 3.68
N ASN A 46 -3.51 13.81 4.61
CA ASN A 46 -2.05 13.95 4.65
C ASN A 46 -1.32 12.63 4.90
N THR A 47 -1.92 11.70 5.64
CA THR A 47 -1.33 10.39 5.94
C THR A 47 -1.36 9.51 4.70
N VAL A 48 -2.52 9.43 4.04
CA VAL A 48 -2.68 8.71 2.77
C VAL A 48 -1.76 9.27 1.68
N SER A 49 -1.68 10.59 1.58
CA SER A 49 -0.74 11.29 0.68
C SER A 49 0.70 10.89 0.94
N ARG A 50 1.12 10.92 2.22
CA ARG A 50 2.49 10.59 2.64
C ARG A 50 2.84 9.14 2.35
N ILE A 51 1.95 8.20 2.64
CA ILE A 51 2.16 6.78 2.35
C ILE A 51 2.34 6.59 0.85
N THR A 52 1.46 7.18 0.04
CA THR A 52 1.52 7.07 -1.42
C THR A 52 2.82 7.67 -1.98
N ALA A 53 3.22 8.87 -1.52
CA ALA A 53 4.47 9.49 -1.92
C ALA A 53 5.72 8.68 -1.50
N ASN A 54 5.68 8.01 -0.35
CA ASN A 54 6.77 7.15 0.09
C ASN A 54 6.92 5.93 -0.83
N VAL A 55 5.81 5.27 -1.17
CA VAL A 55 5.82 4.12 -2.08
C VAL A 55 6.34 4.51 -3.46
N LEU A 56 5.87 5.64 -4.02
CA LEU A 56 6.32 6.11 -5.33
C LEU A 56 7.82 6.43 -5.34
N ARG A 57 8.33 7.11 -4.31
CA ARG A 57 9.78 7.34 -4.16
C ARG A 57 10.54 6.03 -4.06
N ARG A 58 10.04 5.09 -3.26
CA ARG A 58 10.66 3.78 -3.05
C ARG A 58 10.78 2.99 -4.36
N PHE A 59 9.71 2.96 -5.15
CA PHE A 59 9.67 2.28 -6.45
C PHE A 59 10.53 2.96 -7.51
N ARG A 60 10.60 4.29 -7.51
CA ARG A 60 11.48 5.04 -8.40
C ARG A 60 12.96 4.83 -8.07
N ASP A 61 13.30 4.85 -6.78
CA ASP A 61 14.70 4.85 -6.32
C ASP A 61 15.28 3.43 -6.16
N GLY A 62 14.48 2.37 -6.35
CA GLY A 62 14.94 0.98 -6.31
C GLY A 62 15.39 0.50 -4.92
N THR A 63 15.03 1.22 -3.85
CA THR A 63 15.25 0.74 -2.49
C THR A 63 14.03 -0.10 -2.14
N ALA A 64 14.10 -1.42 -1.99
CA ALA A 64 12.98 -2.26 -1.53
C ALA A 64 13.25 -2.85 -0.13
#